data_AF-A0A383EC01-F1
#
_entry.id   AF-A0A383EC01-F1
#
_cell.length_a   1.000
_cell.length_b   1.000
_cell.length_c   1.000
_cell.angle_alpha   90.00
_cell.angle_beta   90.00
_cell.angle_gamma   90.00
#
_symmetry.space_group_name_H-M   'P 1'
#
loop_
_entity.id
_entity.type
_entity.pdbx_description
1 polymer ?
#
loop_
_entity_poly.entity_id
_entity_poly.type
_entity_poly.pdbx_seq_one_letter_code
_entity_poly.pdbx_strand_id
1 'polypeptide(L)'
;MGFDNYSNALGVRTIYAGNMKHTLDYVVSGTSYMRLSNPNIAFDDTNTGIVSMLIKKLVQDQFSHKFSLLYNAHTEHSFGERFKPYHDAAHSVHADSGGLQIVTQGMTITDELKEKVYRNQANGADVGMCFDEIPVILTGERSDRNDVKQRFFDHKNYEELARKTGRNVKRQLEIFEEEDSSCEPYIILQGNDVDTYLRWYECLMEEIPS
;
A
#
# COMPACT_ATOMS: atom_id res chain seq x y z
N MET A 1 20.64 -25.92 34.41
CA MET A 1 19.88 -25.19 35.44
C MET A 1 20.02 -23.71 35.13
N GLY A 2 19.04 -22.93 34.68
CA GLY A 2 17.68 -23.11 34.20
C GLY A 2 17.27 -21.76 33.63
N PHE A 3 16.82 -21.71 32.38
CA PHE A 3 16.34 -20.48 31.71
C PHE A 3 14.80 -20.42 31.66
N ASP A 4 14.12 -21.31 32.38
CA ASP A 4 12.66 -21.45 32.33
C ASP A 4 11.88 -20.48 33.24
N ASN A 5 12.56 -19.61 34.01
CA ASN A 5 11.89 -18.85 35.08
C ASN A 5 11.44 -17.42 34.73
N TYR A 6 11.62 -16.94 33.51
CA TYR A 6 11.13 -15.59 33.14
C TYR A 6 9.78 -15.57 32.41
N SER A 7 9.25 -16.70 31.93
CA SER A 7 7.93 -16.73 31.28
C SER A 7 6.76 -16.63 32.28
N ASN A 8 6.97 -17.02 33.54
CA ASN A 8 5.91 -17.03 34.56
C ASN A 8 5.68 -15.68 35.27
N ALA A 9 6.54 -14.68 35.08
CA ALA A 9 6.42 -13.41 35.81
C ALA A 9 5.38 -12.44 35.22
N LEU A 10 4.88 -12.68 34.00
CA LEU A 10 3.98 -11.74 33.30
C LEU A 10 2.65 -12.36 32.87
N GLY A 11 2.33 -13.60 33.23
CA GLY A 11 1.04 -14.23 32.89
C GLY A 11 0.78 -14.37 31.38
N VAL A 12 1.81 -14.23 30.54
CA VAL A 12 1.68 -14.43 29.09
C VAL A 12 1.66 -15.93 28.85
N ARG A 13 0.46 -16.49 28.65
CA ARG A 13 0.30 -17.87 28.20
C ARG A 13 1.22 -18.10 27.00
N THR A 14 2.06 -19.13 27.08
CA THR A 14 2.73 -19.71 25.92
C THR A 14 1.63 -20.18 24.97
N ILE A 15 1.31 -19.35 23.97
CA ILE A 15 0.41 -19.73 22.89
C ILE A 15 1.19 -20.74 22.06
N TYR A 16 0.62 -21.93 21.87
CA TYR A 16 1.23 -23.01 21.10
C TYR A 16 1.71 -22.47 19.75
N ALA A 17 3.01 -22.32 19.59
CA ALA A 17 3.64 -22.09 18.29
C ALA A 17 3.66 -23.42 17.54
N GLY A 18 2.48 -23.90 17.13
CA GLY A 18 2.41 -24.85 16.03
C GLY A 18 2.90 -24.14 14.77
N ASN A 19 3.66 -24.83 13.92
CA ASN A 19 4.00 -24.31 12.59
C ASN A 19 2.71 -24.02 11.82
N MET A 20 2.24 -22.77 11.88
CA MET A 20 1.12 -22.33 11.07
C MET A 20 1.60 -22.28 9.63
N LYS A 21 0.85 -22.92 8.73
CA LYS A 21 1.11 -22.90 7.29
C LYS A 21 0.99 -21.50 6.69
N HIS A 22 0.26 -20.62 7.35
CA HIS A 22 -0.06 -19.28 6.88
C HIS A 22 0.70 -18.23 7.69
N THR A 23 1.13 -17.18 6.99
CA THR A 23 1.79 -16.01 7.56
C THR A 23 0.84 -14.83 7.53
N LEU A 24 0.72 -14.09 8.63
CA LEU A 24 -0.06 -12.85 8.70
C LEU A 24 0.88 -11.66 8.51
N ASP A 25 0.60 -10.77 7.57
CA ASP A 25 1.36 -9.53 7.40
C ASP A 25 0.60 -8.31 7.96
N TYR A 26 1.24 -7.60 8.89
CA TYR A 26 0.75 -6.34 9.42
C TYR A 26 1.25 -5.19 8.56
N VAL A 27 0.46 -4.83 7.54
CA VAL A 27 0.71 -3.64 6.73
C VAL A 27 0.23 -2.39 7.49
N VAL A 28 1.16 -1.66 8.12
CA VAL A 28 0.82 -0.50 8.95
C VAL A 28 0.79 0.80 8.13
N SER A 29 -0.29 1.57 8.29
CA SER A 29 -0.44 2.93 7.77
C SER A 29 -0.45 3.96 8.91
N GLY A 30 -0.43 5.26 8.58
CA GLY A 30 -0.37 6.30 9.62
C GLY A 30 0.93 6.24 10.44
N THR A 31 2.01 5.81 9.80
CA THR A 31 3.35 5.58 10.38
C THR A 31 3.96 6.82 11.05
N SER A 32 3.43 8.02 10.76
CA SER A 32 3.74 9.26 11.45
C SER A 32 3.39 9.22 12.94
N TYR A 33 2.30 8.56 13.33
CA TYR A 33 1.94 8.34 14.74
C TYR A 33 2.90 7.39 15.45
N MET A 34 3.50 6.46 14.71
CA MET A 34 4.57 5.58 15.18
C MET A 34 5.94 6.27 15.13
N ARG A 35 6.00 7.50 14.61
CA ARG A 35 7.21 8.31 14.38
C ARG A 35 8.23 7.68 13.43
N LEU A 36 7.88 6.63 12.70
CA LEU A 36 8.79 5.93 11.77
C LEU A 36 9.22 6.84 10.63
N SER A 37 8.30 7.68 10.15
CA SER A 37 8.56 8.67 9.09
C SER A 37 9.08 10.01 9.61
N ASN A 38 9.41 10.13 10.90
CA ASN A 38 10.02 11.34 11.44
C ASN A 38 11.51 11.37 11.06
N PRO A 39 12.01 12.42 10.37
CA PRO A 39 13.39 12.45 9.91
C PRO A 39 14.42 12.39 11.05
N ASN A 40 14.10 12.93 12.23
CA ASN A 40 14.98 12.88 13.40
C ASN A 40 15.06 11.47 14.03
N ILE A 41 14.17 10.56 13.62
CA ILE A 41 14.17 9.16 14.03
C ILE A 41 14.80 8.31 12.93
N ALA A 42 14.28 8.43 11.70
CA ALA A 42 14.72 7.63 10.55
C ALA A 42 16.19 7.85 10.18
N PHE A 43 16.72 9.06 10.35
CA PHE A 43 18.12 9.37 10.02
C PHE A 43 19.05 9.39 11.24
N ASP A 44 18.57 8.91 12.38
CA ASP A 44 19.39 8.66 13.57
C ASP A 44 19.57 7.15 13.77
N ASP A 45 20.80 6.67 13.64
CA ASP A 45 21.12 5.24 13.70
C ASP A 45 20.72 4.60 15.03
N THR A 46 20.79 5.35 16.13
CA THR A 46 20.44 4.82 17.46
C THR A 46 18.94 4.60 17.56
N ASN A 47 18.15 5.61 17.20
CA ASN A 47 16.69 5.54 17.21
C ASN A 47 16.18 4.48 16.21
N THR A 48 16.72 4.47 15.00
CA THR A 48 16.41 3.47 13.97
C THR A 48 16.74 2.06 14.46
N GLY A 49 17.92 1.87 15.07
CA GLY A 49 18.33 0.58 15.63
C GLY A 49 17.40 0.09 16.73
N ILE A 50 16.94 0.98 17.62
CA ILE A 50 15.97 0.64 18.68
C ILE A 50 14.64 0.23 18.06
N VAL A 51 14.12 1.00 17.11
CA VAL A 51 12.85 0.71 16.42
C VAL A 51 12.93 -0.63 15.68
N SER A 52 13.97 -0.84 14.88
CA SER A 52 14.20 -2.09 14.14
C SER A 52 14.32 -3.30 15.09
N MET A 53 14.97 -3.13 16.23
CA MET A 53 15.05 -4.17 17.26
C MET A 53 13.68 -4.50 17.86
N LEU A 54 12.83 -3.49 18.11
CA LEU A 54 11.47 -3.71 18.60
C LEU A 54 10.60 -4.44 17.56
N ILE A 55 10.64 -4.02 16.29
CA ILE A 55 9.89 -4.68 15.20
C ILE A 55 10.29 -6.15 15.10
N LYS A 56 11.60 -6.45 15.09
CA LYS A 56 12.14 -7.82 15.04
C LYS A 56 11.75 -8.69 16.23
N LYS A 57 11.73 -8.11 17.44
CA LYS A 57 11.40 -8.87 18.66
C LYS A 57 9.92 -9.10 18.87
N LEU A 58 9.07 -8.21 18.36
CA LEU A 58 7.64 -8.23 18.67
C LEU A 58 6.79 -8.79 17.53
N VAL A 59 7.22 -8.63 16.27
CA VAL A 59 6.37 -8.91 15.12
C VAL A 59 7.10 -9.68 14.03
N GLN A 60 8.18 -9.14 13.49
CA GLN A 60 8.80 -9.70 12.28
C GLN A 60 9.34 -11.11 12.52
N ASP A 61 8.79 -12.08 11.79
CA ASP A 61 9.08 -13.51 11.92
C ASP A 61 8.76 -14.12 13.30
N GLN A 62 8.00 -13.40 14.12
CA GLN A 62 7.48 -13.88 15.38
C GLN A 62 6.05 -14.38 15.17
N PHE A 63 5.72 -15.56 15.70
CA PHE A 63 4.36 -16.11 15.62
C PHE A 63 3.80 -16.26 14.19
N SER A 64 4.68 -16.51 13.20
CA SER A 64 4.32 -16.50 11.77
C SER A 64 3.75 -15.16 11.30
N HIS A 65 4.25 -14.05 11.83
CA HIS A 65 3.84 -12.71 11.43
C HIS A 65 4.94 -11.95 10.66
N LYS A 66 4.51 -11.00 9.83
CA LYS A 66 5.35 -10.06 9.09
C LYS A 66 4.91 -8.64 9.40
N PHE A 67 5.81 -7.68 9.21
CA PHE A 67 5.54 -6.28 9.44
C PHE A 67 5.90 -5.47 8.20
N SER A 68 4.91 -4.92 7.53
CA SER A 68 5.09 -4.12 6.31
C SER A 68 4.62 -2.69 6.54
N LEU A 69 5.18 -1.75 5.79
CA LEU A 69 4.89 -0.32 5.90
C LEU A 69 4.03 0.13 4.72
N LEU A 70 3.07 1.02 4.94
CA LEU A 70 2.27 1.64 3.89
C LEU A 70 2.35 3.16 4.00
N TYR A 71 2.60 3.82 2.87
CA TYR A 71 2.52 5.27 2.75
C TYR A 71 1.76 5.70 1.49
N ASN A 72 1.29 6.95 1.48
CA ASN A 72 0.64 7.56 0.34
C ASN A 72 1.67 8.29 -0.52
N ALA A 73 1.96 7.80 -1.73
CA ALA A 73 3.02 8.33 -2.59
C ALA A 73 2.80 9.78 -3.04
N HIS A 74 1.56 10.28 -3.00
CA HIS A 74 1.26 11.68 -3.29
C HIS A 74 1.54 12.60 -2.09
N THR A 75 0.85 12.38 -0.97
CA THR A 75 0.87 13.27 0.19
C THR A 75 2.08 13.02 1.11
N GLU A 76 2.63 11.81 1.08
CA GLU A 76 3.75 11.35 1.92
C GLU A 76 4.98 11.01 1.07
N HIS A 77 5.20 11.71 -0.05
CA HIS A 77 6.29 11.44 -1.03
C HIS A 77 7.71 11.25 -0.43
N SER A 78 8.00 11.79 0.75
CA SER A 78 9.31 11.61 1.40
C SER A 78 9.43 10.32 2.22
N PHE A 79 8.36 9.55 2.39
CA PHE A 79 8.32 8.41 3.32
C PHE A 79 9.10 7.21 2.80
N GLY A 80 9.08 6.92 1.49
CA GLY A 80 9.89 5.84 0.91
C GLY A 80 11.37 5.97 1.30
N GLU A 81 11.95 7.17 1.12
CA GLU A 81 13.33 7.45 1.55
C GLU A 81 13.52 7.27 3.06
N ARG A 82 12.56 7.75 3.86
CA ARG A 82 12.61 7.64 5.32
C ARG A 82 12.39 6.21 5.83
N PHE A 83 11.92 5.29 4.98
CA PHE A 83 11.73 3.89 5.35
C PHE A 83 12.90 2.99 5.00
N LYS A 84 13.79 3.41 4.09
CA LYS A 84 15.02 2.67 3.76
C LYS A 84 15.81 2.17 4.98
N PRO A 85 15.98 2.96 6.07
CA PRO A 85 16.71 2.51 7.26
C PRO A 85 16.07 1.32 8.00
N TYR A 86 14.77 1.04 7.77
CA TYR A 86 14.06 -0.07 8.37
C TYR A 86 13.93 -1.30 7.46
N HIS A 87 14.51 -1.29 6.25
CA HIS A 87 14.36 -2.38 5.27
C HIS A 87 14.80 -3.75 5.81
N ASP A 88 15.74 -3.79 6.76
CA ASP A 88 16.17 -5.03 7.42
C ASP A 88 15.17 -5.56 8.46
N ALA A 89 14.21 -4.74 8.89
CA ALA A 89 13.25 -5.03 9.95
C ALA A 89 11.81 -5.11 9.45
N ALA A 90 11.46 -4.31 8.44
CA ALA A 90 10.20 -4.40 7.72
C ALA A 90 10.30 -5.49 6.65
N HIS A 91 9.20 -6.20 6.41
CA HIS A 91 9.09 -7.20 5.38
C HIS A 91 8.99 -6.56 3.99
N SER A 92 8.17 -5.51 3.86
CA SER A 92 7.93 -4.81 2.61
C SER A 92 7.47 -3.37 2.86
N VAL A 93 7.71 -2.48 1.91
CA VAL A 93 7.21 -1.12 1.83
C VAL A 93 6.22 -1.01 0.67
N HIS A 94 4.99 -0.68 0.99
CA HIS A 94 3.89 -0.48 0.07
C HIS A 94 3.65 1.02 -0.11
N ALA A 95 3.32 1.43 -1.33
CA ALA A 95 2.99 2.79 -1.67
C ALA A 95 1.63 2.88 -2.38
N ASP A 96 0.66 3.46 -1.70
CA ASP A 96 -0.65 3.79 -2.26
C ASP A 96 -0.54 5.01 -3.18
N SER A 97 -1.18 4.97 -4.35
CA SER A 97 -1.22 6.10 -5.29
C SER A 97 -1.95 7.32 -4.70
N GLY A 98 -2.90 7.09 -3.80
CA GLY A 98 -3.71 8.14 -3.20
C GLY A 98 -4.83 8.65 -4.10
N GLY A 99 -5.18 7.94 -5.18
CA GLY A 99 -6.23 8.32 -6.13
C GLY A 99 -7.54 8.71 -5.45
N LEU A 100 -8.00 7.89 -4.50
CA LEU A 100 -9.22 8.19 -3.74
C LEU A 100 -9.13 9.50 -2.96
N GLN A 101 -7.98 9.79 -2.34
CA GLN A 101 -7.81 11.02 -1.55
C GLN A 101 -7.81 12.26 -2.45
N ILE A 102 -7.11 12.21 -3.58
CA ILE A 102 -7.04 13.32 -4.55
C ILE A 102 -8.44 13.67 -5.07
N VAL A 103 -9.22 12.65 -5.45
CA VAL A 103 -10.63 12.84 -5.88
C VAL A 103 -11.47 13.44 -4.75
N THR A 104 -11.36 12.92 -3.52
CA THR A 104 -12.17 13.44 -2.39
C THR A 104 -11.82 14.88 -1.99
N GLN A 105 -10.62 15.35 -2.31
CA GLN A 105 -10.18 16.73 -2.08
C GLN A 105 -10.57 17.68 -3.23
N GLY A 106 -11.26 17.19 -4.27
CA GLY A 106 -11.65 17.98 -5.44
C GLY A 106 -10.48 18.34 -6.35
N MET A 107 -9.33 17.67 -6.20
CA MET A 107 -8.16 17.89 -7.03
C MET A 107 -8.29 17.11 -8.34
N THR A 108 -7.80 17.69 -9.43
CA THR A 108 -7.74 17.01 -10.73
C THR A 108 -6.48 16.16 -10.78
N ILE A 109 -6.64 14.86 -11.10
CA ILE A 109 -5.50 13.99 -11.37
C ILE A 109 -4.98 14.34 -12.77
N THR A 110 -3.79 14.96 -12.85
CA THR A 110 -3.09 15.22 -14.12
C THR A 110 -2.05 14.15 -14.40
N ASP A 111 -1.58 14.06 -15.65
CA ASP A 111 -0.54 13.10 -16.02
C ASP A 111 0.77 13.38 -15.28
N GLU A 112 1.14 14.65 -15.08
CA GLU A 112 2.34 15.02 -14.31
C GLU A 112 2.25 14.60 -12.83
N LEU A 113 1.04 14.61 -12.27
CA LEU A 113 0.81 14.12 -10.92
C LEU A 113 1.04 12.61 -10.84
N LYS A 114 0.49 11.86 -11.80
CA LYS A 114 0.65 10.41 -11.90
C LYS A 114 2.13 10.04 -12.05
N GLU A 115 2.86 10.72 -12.93
CA GLU A 115 4.30 10.46 -13.11
C GLU A 115 5.10 10.68 -11.83
N LYS A 116 4.84 11.77 -11.08
CA LYS A 116 5.51 12.01 -9.80
C LYS A 116 5.26 10.89 -8.80
N VAL A 117 4.03 10.39 -8.74
CA VAL A 117 3.66 9.28 -7.87
C VAL A 117 4.34 7.99 -8.31
N TYR A 118 4.36 7.68 -9.61
CA TYR A 118 5.02 6.46 -10.11
C TYR A 118 6.53 6.49 -9.90
N ARG A 119 7.21 7.62 -10.16
CA ARG A 119 8.65 7.75 -9.84
C ARG A 119 8.91 7.64 -8.34
N ASN A 120 7.98 8.11 -7.51
CA ASN A 120 8.10 7.96 -6.07
C ASN A 120 7.99 6.49 -5.62
N GLN A 121 7.02 5.75 -6.16
CA GLN A 121 6.86 4.33 -5.92
C GLN A 121 8.09 3.55 -6.38
N ALA A 122 8.56 3.81 -7.61
CA ALA A 122 9.72 3.17 -8.21
C ALA A 122 10.98 3.27 -7.32
N ASN A 123 11.18 4.42 -6.67
CA ASN A 123 12.38 4.70 -5.89
C ASN A 123 12.25 4.37 -4.39
N GLY A 124 11.04 4.12 -3.91
CA GLY A 124 10.72 4.17 -2.48
C GLY A 124 9.90 3.02 -1.94
N ALA A 125 9.44 2.09 -2.78
CA ALA A 125 8.55 1.01 -2.39
C ALA A 125 8.91 -0.31 -3.08
N ASP A 126 8.60 -1.42 -2.41
CA ASP A 126 8.63 -2.75 -2.98
C ASP A 126 7.33 -3.07 -3.72
N VAL A 127 6.22 -2.44 -3.31
CA VAL A 127 4.90 -2.61 -3.92
C VAL A 127 4.27 -1.25 -4.20
N GLY A 128 3.90 -0.98 -5.46
CA GLY A 128 3.27 0.27 -5.89
C GLY A 128 1.84 0.06 -6.35
N MET A 129 0.86 0.62 -5.64
CA MET A 129 -0.55 0.54 -6.08
C MET A 129 -0.81 1.56 -7.19
N CYS A 130 -1.39 1.12 -8.30
CA CYS A 130 -1.69 2.00 -9.44
C CYS A 130 -2.83 2.99 -9.13
N PHE A 131 -2.98 4.04 -9.93
CA PHE A 131 -4.19 4.86 -9.94
C PHE A 131 -5.33 4.10 -10.63
N ASP A 132 -6.32 3.67 -9.86
CA ASP A 132 -7.54 3.08 -10.37
C ASP A 132 -8.62 4.15 -10.61
N GLU A 133 -9.31 4.02 -11.74
CA GLU A 133 -10.47 4.84 -12.04
C GLU A 133 -11.71 4.17 -11.43
N ILE A 134 -12.17 4.63 -10.27
CA ILE A 134 -13.27 3.96 -9.56
C ILE A 134 -14.61 4.20 -10.31
N PRO A 135 -15.33 3.15 -10.76
CA PRO A 135 -16.58 3.28 -11.54
C PRO A 135 -17.78 3.61 -10.64
N VAL A 136 -17.77 4.79 -10.02
CA VAL A 136 -18.82 5.26 -9.11
C VAL A 136 -19.37 6.61 -9.55
N ILE A 137 -20.69 6.69 -9.70
CA ILE A 137 -21.44 7.93 -9.90
C ILE A 137 -21.88 8.46 -8.52
N LEU A 138 -21.61 9.74 -8.26
CA LEU A 138 -22.09 10.47 -7.09
C LEU A 138 -23.34 11.29 -7.44
N THR A 139 -24.45 11.06 -6.74
CA THR A 139 -25.72 11.76 -7.00
C THR A 139 -25.95 13.02 -6.15
N GLY A 140 -24.96 13.45 -5.36
CA GLY A 140 -25.01 14.67 -4.53
C GLY A 140 -23.72 15.51 -4.57
N GLU A 141 -23.83 16.81 -4.30
CA GLU A 141 -22.73 17.80 -4.42
C GLU A 141 -21.63 17.65 -3.35
N ARG A 142 -21.89 16.96 -2.24
CA ARG A 142 -20.92 16.62 -1.19
C ARG A 142 -21.21 15.22 -0.65
N SER A 143 -20.38 14.25 -1.01
CA SER A 143 -20.43 12.93 -0.37
C SER A 143 -19.41 12.85 0.75
N ASP A 144 -19.88 12.67 1.99
CA ASP A 144 -19.01 12.20 3.06
C ASP A 144 -18.45 10.80 2.70
N ARG A 145 -17.28 10.44 3.23
CA ARG A 145 -16.62 9.13 2.93
C ARG A 145 -17.53 7.93 3.22
N ASN A 146 -18.51 8.10 4.12
CA ASN A 146 -19.42 7.07 4.60
C ASN A 146 -20.83 7.11 3.97
N ASP A 147 -21.10 8.01 3.02
CA ASP A 147 -22.42 8.05 2.37
C ASP A 147 -22.52 7.01 1.24
N VAL A 148 -23.02 5.83 1.60
CA VAL A 148 -23.29 4.71 0.69
C VAL A 148 -24.60 4.86 -0.09
N LYS A 149 -25.48 5.80 0.27
CA LYS A 149 -26.80 5.95 -0.40
C LYS A 149 -26.76 6.79 -1.67
N GLN A 150 -25.65 7.47 -1.92
CA GLN A 150 -25.45 8.38 -3.04
C GLN A 150 -24.37 7.91 -4.02
N ARG A 151 -23.98 6.62 -3.95
CA ARG A 151 -22.93 6.00 -4.75
C ARG A 151 -23.51 4.86 -5.56
N PHE A 152 -23.46 4.97 -6.88
CA PHE A 152 -23.96 3.94 -7.80
C PHE A 152 -22.84 3.48 -8.71
N PHE A 153 -22.82 2.20 -9.05
CA PHE A 153 -21.86 1.69 -10.02
C PHE A 153 -22.14 2.27 -11.42
N ASP A 154 -21.10 2.75 -12.10
CA ASP A 154 -21.21 3.32 -13.44
C ASP A 154 -21.23 2.23 -14.53
N HIS A 155 -22.37 1.55 -14.68
CA HIS A 155 -22.54 0.54 -15.73
C HIS A 155 -22.33 1.06 -17.15
N LYS A 156 -22.37 2.37 -17.38
CA LYS A 156 -22.23 2.95 -18.73
C LYS A 156 -20.77 3.16 -19.10
N ASN A 157 -19.93 3.53 -18.13
CA ASN A 157 -18.55 3.94 -18.41
C ASN A 157 -17.49 3.00 -17.82
N TYR A 158 -17.86 2.00 -17.02
CA TYR A 158 -16.88 1.15 -16.32
C TYR A 158 -15.84 0.50 -17.25
N GLU A 159 -16.19 0.11 -18.48
CA GLU A 159 -15.21 -0.45 -19.44
C GLU A 159 -14.15 0.58 -19.85
N GLU A 160 -14.54 1.83 -20.10
CA GLU A 160 -13.57 2.89 -20.43
C GLU A 160 -12.71 3.26 -19.21
N LEU A 161 -13.29 3.23 -18.00
CA LEU A 161 -12.52 3.43 -16.76
C LEU A 161 -11.51 2.28 -16.54
N ALA A 162 -11.88 1.04 -16.89
CA ALA A 162 -10.97 -0.10 -16.87
C ALA A 162 -9.81 0.09 -17.85
N ARG A 163 -10.09 0.55 -19.08
CA ARG A 163 -9.04 0.86 -20.08
C ARG A 163 -8.13 2.00 -19.63
N LYS A 164 -8.69 3.06 -19.05
CA LYS A 164 -7.89 4.14 -18.45
C LYS A 164 -6.98 3.62 -17.35
N THR A 165 -7.49 2.74 -16.49
CA THR A 165 -6.68 2.05 -15.48
C THR A 165 -5.58 1.21 -16.13
N GLY A 166 -5.87 0.46 -17.19
CA GLY A 166 -4.85 -0.27 -17.96
C GLY A 166 -3.76 0.62 -18.54
N ARG A 167 -4.12 1.79 -19.11
CA ARG A 167 -3.14 2.79 -19.56
C ARG A 167 -2.30 3.39 -18.43
N ASN A 168 -2.91 3.61 -17.25
CA ASN A 168 -2.21 4.05 -16.06
C ASN A 168 -1.18 3.00 -15.61
N VAL A 169 -1.54 1.71 -15.62
CA VAL A 169 -0.65 0.60 -15.28
C VAL A 169 0.50 0.47 -16.28
N LYS A 170 0.20 0.56 -17.57
CA LYS A 170 1.23 0.58 -18.61
C LYS A 170 2.24 1.69 -18.37
N ARG A 171 1.79 2.93 -18.10
CA ARG A 171 2.72 4.04 -17.83
C ARG A 171 3.51 3.85 -16.54
N GLN A 172 2.90 3.26 -15.51
CA GLN A 172 3.59 2.91 -14.27
C GLN A 172 4.74 1.91 -14.52
N LEU A 173 4.46 0.85 -15.28
CA LEU A 173 5.47 -0.14 -15.70
C LEU A 173 6.62 0.50 -16.49
N GLU A 174 6.30 1.34 -17.48
CA GLU A 174 7.32 2.08 -18.26
C GLU A 174 8.23 2.92 -17.35
N ILE A 175 7.66 3.61 -16.35
CA ILE A 175 8.46 4.39 -15.38
C ILE A 175 9.30 3.48 -14.49
N PHE A 176 8.78 2.31 -14.09
CA PHE A 176 9.55 1.37 -13.28
C PHE A 176 10.75 0.82 -14.08
N GLU A 177 10.58 0.57 -15.39
CA GLU A 177 11.67 0.23 -16.29
C GLU A 177 12.67 1.39 -16.50
N GLU A 178 12.17 2.62 -16.69
CA GLU A 178 13.02 3.83 -16.82
C GLU A 178 13.92 4.05 -15.58
N GLU A 179 13.43 3.70 -14.39
CA GLU A 179 14.09 3.90 -13.10
C GLU A 179 14.87 2.66 -12.61
N ASP A 180 14.93 1.57 -13.40
CA ASP A 180 15.53 0.28 -13.00
C ASP A 180 15.00 -0.23 -11.66
N SER A 181 13.68 -0.10 -11.47
CA SER A 181 13.01 -0.40 -10.21
C SER A 181 12.60 -1.87 -10.09
N SER A 182 12.73 -2.41 -8.88
CA SER A 182 12.17 -3.71 -8.50
C SER A 182 10.75 -3.63 -7.92
N CYS A 183 10.15 -2.44 -7.89
CA CYS A 183 8.81 -2.21 -7.37
C CYS A 183 7.77 -3.02 -8.15
N GLU A 184 6.96 -3.80 -7.45
CA GLU A 184 5.90 -4.59 -8.05
C GLU A 184 4.60 -3.78 -8.15
N PRO A 185 4.01 -3.62 -9.35
CA PRO A 185 2.76 -2.90 -9.51
C PRO A 185 1.58 -3.75 -9.02
N TYR A 186 0.76 -3.18 -8.14
CA TYR A 186 -0.49 -3.78 -7.68
C TYR A 186 -1.67 -3.03 -8.26
N ILE A 187 -2.64 -3.79 -8.77
CA ILE A 187 -3.86 -3.26 -9.39
C ILE A 187 -5.07 -3.63 -8.55
N ILE A 188 -6.03 -2.70 -8.48
CA ILE A 188 -7.34 -2.96 -7.88
C ILE A 188 -8.31 -3.18 -9.03
N LEU A 189 -8.82 -4.40 -9.13
CA LEU A 189 -9.90 -4.72 -10.06
C LEU A 189 -11.22 -4.25 -9.45
N GLN A 190 -12.04 -3.58 -10.27
CA GLN A 190 -13.33 -3.02 -9.86
C GLN A 190 -14.47 -3.81 -10.53
N GLY A 191 -15.64 -3.82 -9.89
CA GLY A 191 -16.83 -4.49 -10.42
C GLY A 191 -17.97 -4.48 -9.40
N ASN A 192 -19.20 -4.60 -9.89
CA ASN A 192 -20.40 -4.67 -9.06
C ASN A 192 -20.89 -6.12 -8.87
N ASP A 193 -20.56 -6.99 -9.82
CA ASP A 193 -20.90 -8.40 -9.89
C ASP A 193 -19.79 -9.16 -10.63
N VAL A 194 -19.94 -10.48 -10.75
CA VAL A 194 -18.92 -11.34 -11.38
C VAL A 194 -18.65 -10.93 -12.84
N ASP A 195 -19.70 -10.64 -13.61
CA ASP A 195 -19.58 -10.33 -15.03
C ASP A 195 -18.86 -8.99 -15.24
N THR A 196 -19.23 -7.97 -14.48
CA THR A 196 -18.56 -6.66 -14.54
C THR A 196 -17.11 -6.72 -14.07
N TYR A 197 -16.78 -7.58 -13.10
CA TYR A 197 -15.41 -7.77 -12.62
C TYR A 197 -14.52 -8.47 -13.66
N LEU A 198 -15.04 -9.52 -14.32
CA LEU A 198 -14.33 -10.21 -15.40
C LEU A 198 -14.13 -9.27 -16.59
N ARG A 199 -15.17 -8.53 -16.96
CA ARG A 199 -15.10 -7.58 -18.07
C ARG A 199 -14.13 -6.43 -17.78
N TRP A 200 -14.07 -5.95 -16.53
CA TRP A 200 -13.07 -4.98 -16.08
C TRP A 200 -11.66 -5.51 -16.30
N TYR A 201 -11.39 -6.73 -15.87
CA TYR A 201 -10.09 -7.39 -16.06
C TYR A 201 -9.71 -7.48 -17.54
N GLU A 202 -10.61 -7.95 -18.40
CA GLU A 202 -10.38 -8.04 -19.86
C GLU A 202 -10.00 -6.67 -20.46
N CYS A 203 -10.81 -5.65 -20.21
CA CYS A 203 -10.57 -4.30 -20.74
C CYS A 203 -9.25 -3.69 -20.23
N LEU A 204 -8.88 -3.97 -18.98
CA LEU A 204 -7.60 -3.53 -18.41
C LEU A 204 -6.42 -4.23 -19.08
N MET A 205 -6.49 -5.55 -19.24
CA MET A 205 -5.39 -6.34 -19.80
C MET A 205 -5.14 -6.06 -21.28
N GLU A 206 -6.15 -5.63 -22.04
CA GLU A 206 -5.99 -5.20 -23.44
C GLU A 206 -5.02 -4.01 -23.61
N GLU A 207 -4.79 -3.23 -22.55
CA GLU A 207 -3.92 -2.04 -22.58
C GLU A 207 -2.51 -2.31 -22.02
N ILE A 208 -2.31 -3.42 -21.31
CA ILE A 208 -1.02 -3.77 -20.68
C ILE A 208 -0.21 -4.64 -21.65
N PRO A 209 1.06 -4.31 -21.91
CA PRO A 209 1.91 -5.12 -22.77
C PRO A 209 2.09 -6.55 -22.21
N SER A 210 2.04 -7.53 -23.11
CA SER A 210 2.22 -8.97 -22.84
C SER A 210 3.67 -9.38 -22.71
#